data_AF-A0A9D9R0S8-F1
#
_entry.id   AF-A0A9D9R0S8-F1
#
_cell.length_a   1.000
_cell.length_b   1.000
_cell.length_c   1.000
_cell.angle_alpha   90.00
_cell.angle_beta   90.00
_cell.angle_gamma   90.00
#
_symmetry.space_group_name_H-M   'P 1'
#
loop_
_entity.id
_entity.type
_entity.pdbx_description
1 polymer ?
#
loop_
_entity_poly.entity_id
_entity_poly.type
_entity_poly.pdbx_seq_one_letter_code
_entity_poly.pdbx_strand_id
1 'polypeptide(L)' 'MDYIPTQFLAELIKHEGFDGICYKSGSGKGLNYLLFNLHDADLINCSVMRTISVEYKFEECSNPYFVKDDGSITFIKVQF' A
#
# COMPACT_ATOMS: atom_id res chain seq x y z
N MET A 1 14.83 -8.83 -1.90
CA MET A 1 15.81 -7.77 -1.55
C MET A 1 15.09 -6.47 -1.19
N ASP A 2 13.81 -6.54 -0.81
CA ASP A 2 12.85 -5.42 -0.97
C ASP A 2 12.62 -4.60 0.30
N TYR A 3 13.46 -4.79 1.32
CA TYR A 3 13.36 -4.06 2.58
C TYR A 3 14.40 -2.95 2.75
N ILE A 4 15.41 -2.90 1.88
CA ILE A 4 16.50 -1.91 1.97
C ILE A 4 15.95 -0.48 2.01
N PRO A 5 15.07 -0.02 1.08
CA PRO A 5 14.60 1.37 1.11
C PRO A 5 13.80 1.72 2.37
N THR A 6 12.88 0.84 2.79
CA THR A 6 12.02 1.08 3.96
C THR A 6 12.81 1.04 5.26
N GLN A 7 13.83 0.17 5.36
CA GLN A 7 14.72 0.12 6.53
C GLN A 7 15.60 1.37 6.62
N PHE A 8 16.20 1.82 5.52
CA PHE A 8 16.97 3.06 5.51
C PHE A 8 16.11 4.27 5.89
N LEU A 9 14.88 4.35 5.38
CA LEU A 9 13.93 5.39 5.76
C LEU A 9 13.59 5.34 7.25
N ALA A 10 13.41 4.13 7.81
CA ALA A 10 13.12 3.97 9.23
C ALA A 10 14.28 4.43 10.12
N GLU A 11 15.51 4.07 9.77
CA GLU A 11 16.72 4.51 10.49
C GLU A 11 16.93 6.02 10.38
N LEU A 12 16.67 6.63 9.21
CA LEU A 12 16.74 8.07 9.04
C LEU A 12 15.73 8.78 9.94
N ILE A 13 14.46 8.36 9.94
CA ILE A 13 13.42 8.97 10.77
C ILE A 13 13.74 8.80 12.26
N LYS A 14 14.25 7.64 12.66
CA LYS A 14 14.72 7.42 14.04
C LYS A 14 15.86 8.37 14.42
N HIS A 15 16.83 8.57 13.53
CA HIS A 15 17.95 9.49 13.76
C HIS A 15 17.49 10.93 13.96
N GLU A 16 16.42 11.36 13.29
CA GLU A 16 15.83 12.71 13.47
C GLU A 16 15.09 12.88 14.80
N GLY A 17 15.03 11.84 15.65
CA GLY A 17 14.50 11.93 17.02
C GLY A 17 12.99 11.70 17.15
N PHE A 18 12.36 11.09 16.14
CA PHE A 18 10.97 10.64 16.24
C PHE A 18 10.88 9.31 17.00
N ASP A 19 9.71 9.02 17.59
CA ASP A 19 9.45 7.77 18.36
C ASP A 19 8.93 6.60 17.50
N GLY A 20 8.54 6.90 16.25
CA GLY A 20 8.00 5.89 15.34
C GLY A 20 7.50 6.45 14.02
N ILE A 21 6.81 5.61 13.25
CA ILE A 21 6.26 5.91 11.92
C ILE A 21 4.81 5.45 11.86
N CYS A 22 3.95 6.35 11.39
CA CYS A 22 2.56 6.04 11.03
C CYS A 22 2.41 6.10 9.51
N TYR A 23 1.88 5.05 8.90
CA TYR A 23 1.71 4.97 7.45
C TYR A 23 0.41 4.24 7.07
N LYS A 24 -0.09 4.52 5.86
CA LYS A 24 -1.30 3.86 5.34
C LYS A 24 -1.04 2.38 5.09
N SER A 25 -1.99 1.53 5.46
CA SER A 25 -1.92 0.10 5.14
C SER A 25 -1.97 -0.12 3.62
N GLY A 26 -1.12 -1.00 3.12
CA GLY A 26 -1.07 -1.35 1.69
C GLY A 26 -2.19 -2.29 1.22
N SER A 27 -2.96 -2.88 2.15
CA SER A 27 -3.93 -3.94 1.84
C SER A 27 -5.35 -3.60 2.30
N GLY A 28 -5.63 -2.36 2.69
CA GLY A 28 -6.97 -1.96 3.09
C GLY A 28 -7.04 -0.62 3.80
N LYS A 29 -8.21 -0.35 4.38
CA LYS A 29 -8.43 0.83 5.22
C LYS A 29 -7.78 0.60 6.57
N GLY A 30 -6.82 1.44 6.93
CA GLY A 30 -6.14 1.36 8.21
C GLY A 30 -4.78 2.04 8.18
N LEU A 31 -4.24 2.25 9.37
CA LEU A 31 -2.88 2.74 9.59
C LEU A 31 -2.06 1.62 10.21
N ASN A 32 -0.83 1.50 9.75
CA ASN A 32 0.18 0.69 10.38
C ASN A 32 1.10 1.61 11.17
N TYR A 33 1.49 1.15 12.35
CA TYR A 33 2.41 1.85 13.24
C TYR A 33 3.69 1.04 13.37
N LEU A 34 4.82 1.72 13.28
CA LEU A 34 6.14 1.20 13.62
C LEU A 34 6.63 2.01 14.81
N LEU A 35 6.93 1.34 15.92
CA LEU A 35 7.49 1.96 17.12
C LEU A 35 8.99 1.67 17.16
N PHE A 36 9.82 2.67 17.46
CA PHE A 36 11.26 2.44 17.63
C PHE A 36 11.61 1.92 19.02
N ASN A 37 10.77 2.22 20.01
CA ASN A 37 10.85 1.67 21.36
C ASN A 37 9.50 1.06 21.75
N LEU A 38 9.52 -0.24 22.10
CA LEU A 38 8.31 -0.96 22.50
C LEU A 38 7.77 -0.53 23.86
N HIS A 39 8.59 0.13 24.69
CA HIS A 39 8.14 0.65 25.98
C HIS A 39 7.28 1.91 25.88
N ASP A 40 7.14 2.48 24.68
CA ASP A 40 6.29 3.66 24.44
C ASP A 40 4.80 3.28 24.31
N ALA A 41 4.47 1.98 24.35
CA ALA A 41 3.11 1.48 24.24
C ALA A 41 2.86 0.31 25.20
N ASP A 42 1.66 0.29 25.78
CA ASP A 42 1.18 -0.84 26.58
C ASP A 42 0.52 -1.90 25.71
N LEU A 43 0.83 -3.17 25.98
CA LEU A 43 0.18 -4.29 25.32
C LEU A 43 -1.19 -4.55 25.94
N ILE A 44 -2.26 -4.09 25.29
CA ILE A 44 -3.63 -4.24 25.80
C ILE A 44 -4.25 -5.58 25.39
N ASN A 45 -4.04 -6.03 24.14
CA ASN A 45 -4.67 -7.23 23.60
C ASN A 45 -3.89 -7.81 22.40
N CYS A 46 -3.83 -9.14 22.31
CA CYS A 46 -3.35 -9.87 21.15
C CYS A 46 -4.37 -10.93 20.75
N SER A 47 -4.78 -10.94 19.48
CA SER A 47 -5.67 -11.96 18.94
C SER A 47 -5.26 -12.34 17.52
N VAL A 48 -5.42 -13.62 17.18
CA VAL A 48 -5.20 -14.12 15.82
C VAL A 48 -6.47 -13.91 15.03
N MET A 49 -6.35 -13.21 13.90
CA MET A 49 -7.48 -12.85 13.05
C MET A 49 -7.40 -13.61 11.72
N ARG A 50 -8.56 -14.07 11.22
CA ARG A 50 -8.67 -14.64 9.88
C ARG A 50 -9.05 -13.55 8.88
N THR A 51 -8.34 -13.47 7.76
CA THR A 51 -8.74 -12.62 6.63
C THR A 51 -10.05 -13.10 6.02
N ILE A 52 -11.05 -12.23 5.95
CA ILE A 52 -12.35 -12.51 5.32
C ILE A 52 -12.35 -12.06 3.86
N SER A 53 -11.82 -10.87 3.57
CA SER A 53 -11.76 -10.30 2.22
C SER A 53 -10.64 -9.27 2.08
N VAL A 54 -10.24 -8.98 0.83
CA VAL A 54 -9.37 -7.86 0.44
C VAL A 54 -10.04 -7.16 -0.73
N GLU A 55 -10.27 -5.85 -0.64
CA GLU A 55 -10.92 -5.06 -1.69
C GLU A 55 -9.90 -4.20 -2.44
N TYR A 56 -9.77 -4.44 -3.74
CA TYR A 56 -9.04 -3.57 -4.65
C TYR A 56 -10.04 -2.89 -5.61
N LYS A 57 -9.92 -1.58 -5.76
CA LYS A 57 -10.68 -0.80 -6.72
C LYS A 57 -9.73 -0.36 -7.83
N PHE A 58 -10.13 -0.59 -9.07
CA PHE A 58 -9.35 -0.23 -10.25
C PHE A 58 -10.21 0.68 -11.12
N GLU A 59 -9.55 1.63 -11.77
CA GLU A 59 -10.13 2.49 -12.81
C GLU A 59 -9.29 2.34 -14.08
N GLU A 60 -9.90 2.59 -15.25
CA GLU A 60 -9.16 2.60 -16.50
C GLU A 60 -8.20 3.80 -16.53
N CYS A 61 -6.90 3.53 -16.51
CA CYS A 61 -5.85 4.56 -16.54
C CYS A 61 -5.32 4.87 -17.95
N SER A 62 -5.92 4.31 -19.01
CA SER A 62 -5.47 4.51 -20.39
C SER A 62 -6.60 4.36 -21.39
N ASN A 63 -6.35 4.73 -22.65
CA ASN A 63 -7.33 4.57 -23.72
C ASN A 63 -7.55 3.07 -24.00
N PRO A 64 -8.79 2.56 -23.86
CA PRO A 64 -9.08 1.17 -24.19
C PRO A 64 -8.88 0.94 -25.69
N TYR A 65 -8.34 -0.23 -26.02
CA TYR A 65 -8.30 -0.73 -27.38
C TYR A 65 -9.10 -2.03 -27.48
N PHE A 66 -9.78 -2.21 -28.60
CA PHE A 66 -10.56 -3.41 -28.88
C PHE A 66 -9.93 -4.15 -30.05
N VAL A 67 -9.66 -5.44 -29.88
CA VAL A 67 -9.19 -6.34 -30.94
C VAL A 67 -10.42 -7.00 -31.54
N LYS A 68 -10.59 -6.88 -32.86
CA LYS A 68 -11.66 -7.57 -33.59
C LYS A 68 -11.22 -8.99 -33.97
N ASP A 69 -12.18 -9.84 -34.32
CA ASP A 69 -11.92 -11.23 -34.72
C ASP A 69 -11.00 -11.36 -35.95
N ASP A 70 -10.89 -10.29 -36.76
CA ASP A 70 -9.98 -10.19 -37.92
C ASP A 70 -8.55 -9.73 -37.55
N GLY A 71 -8.26 -9.55 -36.26
CA GLY A 71 -6.98 -9.09 -35.74
C GLY A 71 -6.76 -7.58 -35.83
N SER A 72 -7.71 -6.81 -36.33
CA SER A 72 -7.59 -5.34 -36.37
C SER A 72 -7.82 -4.71 -34.98
N ILE A 73 -7.03 -3.69 -34.65
CA ILE A 73 -7.09 -2.98 -33.37
C ILE A 73 -7.79 -1.63 -33.57
N THR A 74 -8.82 -1.35 -32.76
CA THR A 74 -9.49 -0.05 -32.71
C THR A 74 -9.20 0.65 -31.37
N PHE A 75 -8.56 1.81 -31.43
CA PHE A 75 -8.33 2.67 -30.25
C PHE A 75 -9.49 3.65 -30.09
N ILE A 76 -10.11 3.69 -28.91
CA ILE A 76 -11.08 4.75 -28.59
C ILE A 76 -10.32 5.93 -28.00
N LYS A 77 -10.33 7.09 -28.68
CA LYS A 77 -9.91 8.35 -28.06
C LYS A 77 -11.05 8.86 -27.20
N VAL A 78 -10.93 8.75 -25.89
CA VAL A 78 -11.82 9.48 -24.98
C VAL A 78 -11.30 10.91 -24.90
N GLN A 79 -12.07 11.86 -25.48
CA GLN A 79 -11.79 13.29 -25.43
C GLN A 79 -12.40 13.84 -24.14
N PHE A 80 -11.57 14.28 -23.19
CA PHE A 80 -12.01 15.04 -22.01
C PHE A 80 -12.24 16.50 -22.39
#